data_AF-A0A015JCL1-F1
#
_entry.id   AF-A0A015JCL1-F1
#
_cell.length_a   1.000
_cell.length_b   1.000
_cell.length_c   1.000
_cell.angle_alpha   90.00
_cell.angle_beta   90.00
_cell.angle_gamma   90.00
#
_symmetry.space_group_name_H-M   'P 1'
#
loop_
_entity.id
_entity.type
_entity.pdbx_description
1 polymer ?
#
loop_
_entity_poly.entity_id
_entity_poly.type
_entity_poly.pdbx_seq_one_letter_code
_entity_poly.pdbx_strand_id
1 'polypeptide(L)'
;MLPTLITLQQRMPHLYSPDWFCLQCNSAPEDLNHLWTCPYILPDLNPCLTHRSEVIKFRDLCLSSFLSLKSLDISFQTEFSTLDCWDYDTLLRPVFGSLENCYLHI
;
A
#
# COMPACT_ATOMS: atom_id res chain seq x y z
N MET A 1 5.23 17.99 -4.61
CA MET A 1 5.87 16.67 -4.78
C MET A 1 6.75 16.40 -3.57
N LEU A 2 6.76 15.18 -3.04
CA LEU A 2 7.67 14.81 -1.95
C LEU A 2 9.12 14.81 -2.50
N PRO A 3 10.10 15.43 -1.82
CA PRO A 3 11.48 15.37 -2.26
C PRO A 3 12.04 13.97 -2.03
N THR A 4 12.49 13.30 -3.09
CA THR A 4 13.25 12.03 -3.01
C THR A 4 14.73 12.30 -2.84
N LEU A 5 15.50 11.34 -2.32
CA LEU A 5 16.96 11.44 -2.23
C LEU A 5 17.59 11.79 -3.58
N ILE A 6 17.15 11.18 -4.69
CA ILE A 6 17.63 11.54 -6.04
C ILE A 6 17.38 13.02 -6.37
N THR A 7 16.21 13.55 -6.00
CA THR A 7 15.91 14.97 -6.21
C THR A 7 16.80 15.86 -5.33
N LEU A 8 17.13 15.41 -4.11
CA LEU A 8 18.02 16.13 -3.20
C LEU A 8 19.49 16.10 -3.69
N GLN A 9 19.97 14.97 -4.18
CA GLN A 9 21.29 14.81 -4.81
C GLN A 9 21.45 15.75 -6.02
N GLN A 10 20.41 15.86 -6.86
CA GLN A 10 20.44 16.77 -8.01
C GLN A 10 20.48 18.25 -7.62
N ARG A 11 19.74 18.64 -6.57
CA ARG A 11 19.65 20.04 -6.15
C ARG A 11 20.82 20.48 -5.28
N MET A 12 21.37 19.57 -4.48
CA MET A 12 22.41 19.86 -3.47
C MET A 12 23.50 18.77 -3.46
N PRO A 13 24.26 18.59 -4.56
CA PRO A 13 25.22 17.49 -4.72
C PRO A 13 26.42 17.53 -3.76
N HIS A 14 26.68 18.69 -3.14
CA HIS A 14 27.74 18.84 -2.13
C HIS A 14 27.31 18.38 -0.73
N LEU A 15 26.00 18.20 -0.49
CA LEU A 15 25.46 17.72 0.79
C LEU A 15 25.01 16.26 0.72
N TYR A 16 24.56 15.80 -0.45
CA TYR A 16 24.05 14.45 -0.64
C TYR A 16 24.94 13.70 -1.64
N SER A 17 25.66 12.69 -1.17
CA SER A 17 26.53 11.88 -2.04
C SER A 17 25.69 11.10 -3.05
N PRO A 18 26.12 10.99 -4.33
CA PRO A 18 25.49 10.12 -5.32
C PRO A 18 25.48 8.64 -4.91
N ASP A 19 26.43 8.24 -4.06
CA ASP A 19 26.56 6.84 -3.60
C ASP A 19 25.59 6.50 -2.46
N TRP A 20 24.82 7.47 -1.96
CA TRP A 20 23.85 7.22 -0.90
C TRP A 20 22.63 6.50 -1.45
N PHE A 21 22.28 5.41 -0.76
CA PHE A 21 21.05 4.67 -0.97
C PHE A 21 19.92 5.20 -0.08
N CYS A 22 18.74 4.62 -0.23
CA CYS A 22 17.58 4.92 0.61
C CYS A 22 17.95 4.96 2.09
N LEU A 23 17.56 6.04 2.76
CA LEU A 23 17.90 6.23 4.16
C LEU A 23 17.22 5.23 5.09
N GLN A 24 16.18 4.54 4.59
CA GLN A 24 15.42 3.54 5.35
C GLN A 24 16.04 2.13 5.22
N CYS A 25 16.33 1.67 4.00
CA CYS A 25 16.82 0.30 3.79
C CYS A 25 18.33 0.21 3.50
N ASN A 26 18.96 1.29 3.02
CA ASN A 26 20.34 1.34 2.54
C ASN A 26 20.68 0.27 1.47
N SER A 27 19.69 -0.25 0.75
CA SER A 27 19.85 -1.36 -0.20
C SER A 27 19.76 -0.95 -1.66
N ALA A 28 19.10 0.18 -1.97
CA ALA A 28 18.89 0.65 -3.33
C ALA A 28 18.81 2.20 -3.38
N PRO A 29 19.06 2.83 -4.54
CA PRO A 29 18.82 4.26 -4.72
C PRO A 29 17.36 4.62 -4.44
N GLU A 30 17.14 5.74 -3.74
CA GLU A 30 15.79 6.19 -3.40
C GLU A 30 15.23 7.15 -4.45
N ASP A 31 14.41 6.58 -5.33
CA ASP A 31 13.49 7.31 -6.21
C ASP A 31 12.06 7.32 -5.65
N LEU A 32 11.12 7.90 -6.40
CA LEU A 32 9.72 7.96 -6.00
C LEU A 32 9.13 6.56 -5.83
N ASN A 33 9.48 5.61 -6.70
CA ASN A 33 8.94 4.25 -6.64
C ASN A 33 9.47 3.52 -5.40
N HIS A 34 10.79 3.56 -5.19
CA HIS A 34 11.44 2.97 -4.04
C HIS A 34 10.94 3.57 -2.72
N LEU A 35 10.68 4.88 -2.66
CA LEU A 35 10.07 5.51 -1.49
C LEU A 35 8.70 4.91 -1.14
N TRP A 36 7.92 4.44 -2.12
CA TRP A 36 6.62 3.82 -1.86
C TRP A 36 6.68 2.31 -1.64
N THR A 37 7.77 1.65 -2.06
CA THR A 37 7.95 0.19 -1.98
C THR A 37 9.06 -0.24 -1.03
N CYS A 38 9.72 0.69 -0.32
CA CYS A 38 10.86 0.37 0.53
C CYS A 38 10.42 -0.56 1.68
N PRO A 39 11.04 -1.75 1.82
CA PRO A 39 10.62 -2.75 2.81
C PRO A 39 10.90 -2.35 4.26
N TYR A 40 11.77 -1.36 4.46
CA TYR A 40 12.13 -0.82 5.78
C TYR A 40 11.29 0.37 6.21
N ILE A 41 10.43 0.90 5.32
CA ILE A 41 9.27 1.64 5.79
C ILE A 41 8.49 0.60 6.59
N LEU A 42 8.39 0.78 7.91
CA LEU A 42 7.74 -0.15 8.84
C LEU A 42 6.57 -0.83 8.14
N PRO A 43 6.38 -2.15 8.21
CA PRO A 43 5.27 -2.83 7.55
C PRO A 43 3.91 -2.15 7.80
N ASP A 44 3.75 -1.52 8.97
CA ASP A 44 2.59 -0.71 9.38
C ASP A 44 2.45 0.65 8.67
N LEU A 45 3.54 1.18 8.13
CA LEU A 45 3.64 2.40 7.33
C LEU A 45 3.68 2.13 5.82
N ASN A 46 3.70 0.88 5.38
CA ASN A 46 3.57 0.56 3.95
C ASN A 46 2.16 0.99 3.50
N PRO A 47 2.03 2.00 2.62
CA PRO A 47 0.73 2.56 2.30
C PRO A 47 -0.23 1.55 1.68
N CYS A 48 0.30 0.52 1.01
CA CYS A 48 -0.50 -0.55 0.45
C CYS A 48 -1.07 -1.46 1.55
N LEU A 49 -0.23 -1.86 2.51
CA LEU A 49 -0.68 -2.69 3.63
C LEU A 49 -1.63 -1.90 4.55
N THR A 50 -1.35 -0.62 4.79
CA THR A 50 -2.25 0.28 5.52
C THR A 50 -3.59 0.40 4.80
N HIS A 51 -3.61 0.72 3.50
CA HIS A 51 -4.86 0.84 2.74
C HIS A 51 -5.66 -0.47 2.73
N ARG A 52 -5.02 -1.62 2.51
CA ARG A 52 -5.67 -2.93 2.58
C ARG A 52 -6.32 -3.17 3.95
N SER A 53 -5.59 -2.87 5.02
CA SER A 53 -6.09 -3.00 6.39
C SER A 53 -7.32 -2.12 6.63
N GLU A 54 -7.27 -0.85 6.19
CA GLU A 54 -8.39 0.08 6.33
C GLU A 54 -9.61 -0.33 5.49
N VAL A 55 -9.43 -0.84 4.28
CA VAL A 55 -10.53 -1.37 3.44
C VAL A 55 -11.20 -2.57 4.11
N ILE A 56 -10.42 -3.49 4.67
CA ILE A 56 -10.95 -4.66 5.40
C ILE A 56 -11.74 -4.19 6.63
N LYS A 57 -11.18 -3.28 7.44
CA LYS A 57 -11.87 -2.72 8.61
C LYS A 57 -13.18 -2.05 8.21
N PHE A 58 -13.19 -1.26 7.14
CA PHE A 58 -14.38 -0.59 6.63
C PHE A 58 -15.45 -1.60 6.19
N ARG A 59 -15.08 -2.62 5.41
CA ARG A 59 -15.98 -3.71 5.01
C ARG A 59 -16.63 -4.38 6.21
N ASP A 60 -15.85 -4.73 7.22
CA ASP A 60 -16.34 -5.44 8.40
C ASP A 60 -17.24 -4.54 9.27
N LEU A 61 -16.94 -3.24 9.35
CA LEU A 61 -17.81 -2.23 9.97
C LEU A 61 -19.14 -2.06 9.22
N CYS A 62 -19.12 -2.06 7.89
CA CYS A 62 -20.35 -2.04 7.09
C CYS A 62 -21.19 -3.29 7.33
N LEU A 63 -20.58 -4.47 7.28
CA LEU A 63 -21.28 -5.74 7.47
C LEU A 63 -21.93 -5.83 8.86
N SER A 64 -21.19 -5.47 9.91
CA SER A 64 -21.74 -5.42 11.28
C SER A 64 -22.88 -4.41 11.42
N SER A 65 -22.75 -3.23 10.81
CA SER A 65 -23.82 -2.24 10.76
C SER A 65 -25.07 -2.78 10.08
N PHE A 66 -24.95 -3.41 8.91
CA PHE A 66 -26.10 -4.01 8.21
C PHE A 66 -26.78 -5.11 9.03
N LEU A 67 -26.01 -6.01 9.64
CA LEU A 67 -26.53 -7.10 10.47
C LEU A 67 -27.21 -6.59 11.76
N SER A 68 -26.76 -5.46 12.31
CA SER A 68 -27.41 -4.82 13.46
C SER A 68 -28.75 -4.16 13.10
N LEU A 69 -28.88 -3.65 11.87
CA LEU A 69 -30.09 -2.96 11.41
C LEU A 69 -31.18 -3.94 10.99
N LYS A 70 -30.79 -5.07 10.41
CA LYS A 70 -31.72 -6.09 9.91
C LYS A 70 -31.12 -7.48 10.03
N SER A 71 -31.96 -8.45 10.40
CA SER A 71 -31.60 -9.86 10.23
C SER A 71 -31.48 -10.15 8.73
N LEU A 72 -30.25 -10.35 8.28
CA LEU A 72 -29.89 -10.70 6.91
C LEU A 72 -29.44 -12.15 6.89
N ASP A 73 -29.76 -12.84 5.79
CA ASP A 73 -29.38 -14.24 5.62
C ASP A 73 -27.86 -14.40 5.43
N ILE A 74 -27.37 -15.61 5.67
CA ILE A 74 -25.96 -15.97 5.48
C ILE A 74 -25.51 -15.73 4.04
N SER A 75 -26.40 -15.95 3.06
CA SER A 75 -26.15 -15.64 1.64
C SER A 75 -25.69 -14.19 1.41
N PHE A 76 -26.31 -13.22 2.09
CA PHE A 76 -25.92 -11.82 2.00
C PHE A 76 -24.49 -11.58 2.47
N GLN A 77 -24.08 -12.21 3.58
CA GLN A 77 -22.71 -12.03 4.11
C GLN A 77 -21.67 -12.56 3.13
N THR A 78 -21.96 -13.71 2.50
CA THR A 78 -21.10 -14.31 1.48
C THR A 78 -21.02 -13.42 0.25
N GLU A 79 -22.17 -13.05 -0.34
CA GLU A 79 -22.22 -12.20 -1.55
C GLU A 79 -21.59 -10.83 -1.32
N PHE A 80 -21.85 -10.20 -0.16
CA PHE A 80 -21.26 -8.94 0.21
C PHE A 80 -19.74 -9.04 0.30
N SER A 81 -19.21 -10.10 0.91
CA SER A 81 -17.76 -10.28 1.06
C SER A 81 -17.05 -10.60 -0.26
N THR A 82 -17.78 -11.12 -1.26
CA THR A 82 -17.24 -11.46 -2.59
C THR A 82 -17.32 -10.33 -3.61
N LEU A 83 -17.82 -9.13 -3.24
CA LEU A 83 -17.84 -8.00 -4.17
C LEU A 83 -16.42 -7.63 -4.62
N ASP A 84 -16.25 -7.45 -5.93
CA ASP A 84 -14.96 -7.10 -6.57
C ASP A 84 -14.34 -5.80 -6.01
N CYS A 85 -15.16 -4.90 -5.42
CA CYS A 85 -14.67 -3.66 -4.82
C CYS A 85 -13.92 -3.88 -3.50
N TRP A 86 -14.08 -5.03 -2.85
CA TRP A 86 -13.25 -5.43 -1.70
C TRP A 86 -11.93 -6.04 -2.13
N ASP A 87 -11.85 -6.45 -3.40
CA ASP A 87 -10.66 -7.06 -3.95
C ASP A 87 -9.60 -5.98 -4.19
N TYR A 88 -8.75 -5.85 -3.18
CA TYR A 88 -7.62 -4.92 -3.13
C TYR A 88 -6.65 -5.14 -4.30
N ASP A 89 -6.60 -6.37 -4.78
CA ASP A 89 -5.78 -6.81 -5.90
C ASP A 89 -6.14 -6.05 -7.19
N THR A 90 -7.44 -5.86 -7.43
CA THR A 90 -7.97 -5.10 -8.56
C THR A 90 -7.78 -3.59 -8.42
N LEU A 91 -7.83 -3.06 -7.19
CA LEU A 91 -7.70 -1.61 -6.92
C LEU A 91 -6.26 -1.11 -7.04
N LEU A 92 -5.27 -1.98 -6.87
CA LEU A 92 -3.86 -1.65 -7.08
C LEU A 92 -3.38 -1.80 -8.51
N ARG A 93 -4.06 -2.57 -9.36
CA ARG A 93 -3.68 -2.72 -10.78
C ARG A 93 -3.44 -1.39 -11.52
N PRO A 94 -4.24 -0.33 -11.33
CA PRO A 94 -4.00 0.97 -11.98
C PRO A 94 -2.82 1.75 -11.38
N VAL A 95 -2.42 1.45 -10.14
CA VAL A 95 -1.46 2.26 -9.36
C VAL A 95 -0.09 1.60 -9.23
N PHE A 96 -0.03 0.26 -9.15
CA PHE A 96 1.20 -0.52 -8.87
C PHE A 96 1.42 -1.73 -9.80
N GLY A 97 0.51 -2.04 -10.71
CA GLY A 97 0.58 -3.28 -11.52
C GLY A 97 0.23 -4.56 -10.74
N SER A 98 0.32 -5.74 -11.38
CA SER A 98 -0.05 -7.06 -10.83
C SER A 98 0.50 -7.35 -9.43
N LEU A 99 -0.26 -8.06 -8.57
CA LEU A 99 0.13 -8.43 -7.20
C LEU A 99 1.23 -9.45 -7.09
N GLU A 100 1.50 -10.19 -8.15
CA GLU A 100 2.72 -11.00 -8.20
C GLU A 100 3.96 -10.13 -7.99
N ASN A 101 3.92 -8.84 -8.36
CA ASN A 101 4.98 -7.88 -8.07
C ASN A 101 5.02 -7.39 -6.62
N CYS A 102 3.98 -7.60 -5.81
CA CYS A 102 4.03 -7.29 -4.36
C CYS A 102 4.75 -8.36 -3.55
N TYR A 103 4.77 -9.62 -4.02
CA TYR A 103 5.39 -10.75 -3.34
C TYR A 103 6.75 -11.16 -3.92
N LEU A 104 6.98 -10.97 -5.22
CA LEU A 104 8.28 -11.30 -5.86
C LEU A 104 9.32 -10.18 -5.74
N HIS A 105 8.95 -9.05 -5.15
CA HIS A 105 9.87 -7.98 -4.71
C HIS A 105 9.93 -7.87 -3.17
N ILE A 106 9.81 -9.01 -2.47
CA ILE A 106 10.28 -9.18 -1.08
C ILE A 106 11.81 -9.33 -1.10
#